data_AF-A0A1B6I634-F1
#
_entry.id   AF-A0A1B6I634-F1
#
_cell.length_a   1.000
_cell.length_b   1.000
_cell.length_c   1.000
_cell.angle_alpha   90.00
_cell.angle_beta   90.00
_cell.angle_gamma   90.00
#
_symmetry.space_group_name_H-M   'P 1'
#
loop_
_entity.id
_entity.type
_entity.pdbx_description
1 polymer ?
#
loop_
_entity_poly.entity_id
_entity_poly.type
_entity_poly.pdbx_seq_one_letter_code
_entity_poly.pdbx_strand_id
1 'polypeptide(L)'
;LSYLLLLGTLLEFCVTYIMVAPPTFTSCVITRFFLGFSFALCYAAIVTKTNRIARIFSNGGGISRTRYISPKSQILITAILTSVQIVINIGWFWYDPPVV
;
A
#
# COMPACT_ATOMS: atom_id res chain seq x y z
N LEU A 1 10.54 4.56 2.41
CA LEU A 1 9.45 3.86 3.14
C LEU A 1 8.57 4.83 3.90
N SER A 2 9.11 5.67 4.80
CA SER A 2 8.32 6.71 5.48
C SER A 2 7.64 7.68 4.51
N TYR A 3 8.29 8.03 3.39
CA TYR A 3 7.65 8.80 2.31
C TYR A 3 6.47 8.07 1.65
N LEU A 4 6.50 6.73 1.56
CA LEU A 4 5.37 5.95 1.02
C LEU A 4 4.21 5.90 2.01
N LEU A 5 4.51 5.78 3.31
CA LEU A 5 3.52 5.92 4.39
C LEU A 5 2.86 7.29 4.37
N LEU A 6 3.66 8.35 4.30
CA LEU A 6 3.14 9.72 4.21
C LEU A 6 2.26 9.91 2.97
N LEU A 7 2.69 9.40 1.81
CA LEU A 7 1.92 9.45 0.58
C LEU A 7 0.59 8.69 0.70
N GLY A 8 0.61 7.49 1.28
CA GLY A 8 -0.60 6.71 1.55
C GLY A 8 -1.57 7.46 2.44
N THR A 9 -1.11 7.96 3.59
CA THR A 9 -1.95 8.74 4.51
C THR A 9 -2.51 10.01 3.86
N LEU A 10 -1.72 10.74 3.06
CA LEU A 10 -2.20 11.91 2.32
C LEU A 10 -3.28 11.54 1.30
N LEU A 11 -3.09 10.45 0.55
CA LEU A 11 -4.09 9.94 -0.40
C LEU A 11 -5.39 9.57 0.33
N GLU A 12 -5.31 8.95 1.49
CA GLU A 12 -6.48 8.58 2.31
C GLU A 12 -7.28 9.80 2.77
N PHE A 13 -6.59 10.87 3.20
CA PHE A 13 -7.24 12.13 3.52
C PHE A 13 -7.94 12.72 2.30
N CYS A 14 -7.29 12.74 1.13
CA CYS A 14 -7.91 13.22 -0.11
C CYS A 14 -9.17 12.42 -0.48
N VAL A 15 -9.14 11.09 -0.35
CA VAL A 15 -10.29 10.21 -0.66
C VAL A 15 -11.45 10.47 0.28
N THR A 16 -11.17 10.73 1.55
CA THR A 16 -12.20 11.07 2.55
C THR A 16 -13.00 12.31 2.11
N TYR A 17 -12.33 13.35 1.58
CA TYR A 17 -13.02 14.52 1.04
C TYR A 17 -13.89 14.19 -0.19
N ILE A 18 -13.41 13.30 -1.07
CA ILE A 18 -14.16 12.86 -2.26
C ILE A 18 -15.42 12.07 -1.86
N MET A 19 -15.35 11.29 -0.78
CA MET A 19 -16.50 10.53 -0.27
C MET A 19 -17.63 11.43 0.27
N VAL A 20 -17.30 12.61 0.80
CA VAL A 20 -18.30 13.57 1.32
C VAL A 20 -19.03 14.32 0.20
N ALA A 21 -18.44 14.40 -1.00
CA ALA A 21 -19.06 15.01 -2.17
C ALA A 21 -20.27 14.16 -2.66
N PRO A 22 -21.24 14.77 -3.37
CA PRO A 22 -22.38 14.03 -3.92
C PRO A 22 -21.93 12.84 -4.78
N PRO A 23 -22.61 11.69 -4.68
CA PRO A 23 -22.19 10.47 -5.36
C PRO A 23 -22.25 10.66 -6.87
N THR A 24 -21.10 10.48 -7.51
CA THR A 24 -20.97 10.38 -8.97
C THR A 24 -20.26 9.08 -9.31
N PHE A 25 -20.45 8.57 -10.53
CA PHE A 25 -19.75 7.39 -11.05
C PHE A 25 -18.24 7.48 -10.76
N THR A 26 -17.64 8.63 -11.09
CA THR A 26 -16.22 8.90 -10.89
C THR A 26 -15.83 8.90 -9.41
N SER A 27 -16.62 9.53 -8.52
CA SER A 27 -16.34 9.50 -7.08
C SER A 27 -16.39 8.07 -6.53
N CYS A 28 -17.38 7.27 -6.94
CA CYS A 28 -17.50 5.87 -6.48
C CYS A 28 -16.30 5.02 -6.90
N VAL A 29 -15.88 5.13 -8.16
CA VAL A 29 -14.70 4.45 -8.71
C VAL A 29 -13.44 4.85 -7.93
N ILE A 30 -13.22 6.16 -7.75
CA ILE A 30 -12.04 6.69 -7.07
C ILE A 30 -12.01 6.22 -5.61
N THR A 31 -13.12 6.39 -4.88
CA THR A 31 -13.19 6.02 -3.47
C THR A 31 -12.93 4.52 -3.27
N ARG A 32 -13.53 3.65 -4.09
CA ARG A 32 -13.37 2.20 -4.00
C ARG A 32 -11.95 1.74 -4.31
N PHE A 33 -11.32 2.30 -5.35
CA PHE A 33 -9.94 1.97 -5.71
C PHE A 33 -8.93 2.49 -4.68
N PHE A 34 -9.00 3.79 -4.35
CA PHE A 34 -8.00 4.44 -3.52
C PHE A 34 -8.11 4.08 -2.04
N LEU A 35 -9.29 3.74 -1.51
CA LEU A 35 -9.40 3.17 -0.16
C LEU A 35 -8.55 1.90 -0.04
N GLY A 36 -8.78 0.91 -0.92
CA GLY A 36 -8.02 -0.34 -0.88
C GLY A 36 -6.54 -0.13 -1.15
N PHE A 37 -6.20 0.73 -2.12
CA PHE A 37 -4.82 1.02 -2.48
C PHE A 37 -4.03 1.72 -1.35
N SER A 38 -4.61 2.73 -0.71
CA SER A 38 -3.97 3.47 0.41
C SER A 38 -3.64 2.53 1.56
N PHE A 39 -4.63 1.75 2.01
CA PHE A 39 -4.45 0.78 3.09
C PHE A 39 -3.35 -0.22 2.75
N ALA A 40 -3.37 -0.79 1.54
CA ALA A 40 -2.34 -1.74 1.13
C ALA A 40 -0.95 -1.11 1.04
N LEU A 41 -0.82 0.14 0.59
CA LEU A 41 0.46 0.85 0.54
C LEU A 41 1.01 1.07 1.95
N CYS A 42 0.17 1.55 2.88
CA CYS A 42 0.53 1.78 4.28
C CYS A 42 0.94 0.47 4.98
N TYR A 43 0.12 -0.59 4.87
CA TYR A 43 0.43 -1.89 5.46
C TYR A 43 1.69 -2.53 4.86
N ALA A 44 1.85 -2.50 3.52
CA ALA A 44 3.05 -3.01 2.87
C ALA A 44 4.32 -2.28 3.34
N ALA A 45 4.23 -0.95 3.51
CA ALA A 45 5.32 -0.16 4.05
C ALA A 45 5.62 -0.51 5.53
N ILE A 46 4.61 -0.69 6.38
CA ILE A 46 4.81 -1.13 7.78
C ILE A 46 5.47 -2.51 7.81
N VAL A 47 4.92 -3.48 7.08
CA VAL A 47 5.45 -4.85 6.99
C VAL A 47 6.90 -4.85 6.51
N THR A 48 7.24 -4.04 5.49
CA THR A 48 8.61 -3.93 5.00
C THR A 48 9.56 -3.36 6.06
N LYS A 49 9.08 -2.40 6.88
CA LYS A 49 9.84 -1.83 8.01
C LYS A 49 10.07 -2.87 9.11
N THR A 50 9.01 -3.60 9.49
CA THR A 50 9.03 -4.63 10.54
C THR A 50 9.88 -5.82 10.11
N ASN A 51 9.77 -6.29 8.87
CA ASN A 51 10.59 -7.36 8.31
C ASN A 51 12.09 -7.00 8.24
N ARG A 52 12.42 -5.72 8.06
CA ARG A 52 13.82 -5.27 8.21
C ARG A 52 14.28 -5.42 9.66
N ILE A 53 13.48 -5.00 10.63
CA ILE A 53 13.82 -5.08 12.06
C ILE A 53 13.93 -6.54 12.52
N ALA A 54 12.97 -7.38 12.15
CA ALA A 54 12.97 -8.81 12.46
C ALA A 54 14.23 -9.51 11.94
N ARG A 55 14.70 -9.18 10.72
CA ARG A 55 15.95 -9.73 10.19
C ARG A 55 17.21 -9.24 10.91
N ILE A 56 17.21 -8.02 11.43
CA ILE A 56 18.33 -7.50 12.23
C ILE A 56 18.44 -8.31 13.53
N PHE A 57 17.33 -8.54 14.22
CA PHE A 57 17.31 -9.31 15.47
C PHE A 57 17.50 -10.82 15.27
N SER A 58 16.95 -11.39 14.19
CA SER A 58 17.11 -12.81 13.85
C SER A 58 18.55 -13.18 13.47
N ASN A 59 19.38 -12.23 13.05
CA ASN A 59 20.77 -12.49 12.68
C ASN A 59 21.74 -12.58 13.88
N GLY A 60 21.24 -12.51 15.13
CA GLY A 60 21.93 -13.05 16.31
C GLY A 60 23.38 -12.59 16.54
N GLY A 61 23.77 -11.38 16.13
CA GLY A 61 25.11 -10.84 16.37
C GLY A 61 26.22 -11.26 15.39
N GLY A 62 25.91 -12.04 14.34
CA GLY A 62 26.88 -12.39 13.30
C GLY A 62 27.01 -11.33 12.21
N ILE A 63 28.25 -11.00 11.79
CA ILE A 63 28.60 -10.07 10.69
C ILE A 63 28.22 -10.66 9.32
N SER A 64 27.04 -11.29 9.19
CA SER A 64 26.50 -11.69 7.89
C SER A 64 25.77 -10.50 7.28
N ARG A 65 26.35 -9.97 6.20
CA ARG A 65 25.88 -8.79 5.45
C ARG A 65 24.41 -8.98 5.10
N THR A 66 23.52 -8.31 5.84
CA THR A 66 22.07 -8.46 5.70
C THR A 66 21.65 -8.06 4.28
N ARG A 67 21.36 -9.06 3.44
CA ARG A 67 20.89 -8.85 2.05
C ARG A 67 19.52 -8.16 2.11
N TYR A 68 19.26 -7.21 1.20
CA TYR A 68 18.01 -6.41 1.11
C TYR A 68 17.81 -5.26 2.15
N ILE A 69 18.89 -4.72 2.74
CA ILE A 69 18.80 -3.43 3.48
C ILE A 69 18.69 -2.22 2.54
N SER A 70 19.07 -2.37 1.27
CA SER A 70 19.10 -1.26 0.32
C SER A 70 17.71 -0.61 0.17
N PRO A 71 17.61 0.74 0.25
CA PRO A 71 16.35 1.47 0.11
C PRO A 71 15.57 1.10 -1.15
N LYS A 72 16.27 0.83 -2.26
CA LYS A 72 15.67 0.42 -3.54
C LYS A 72 14.97 -0.94 -3.45
N SER A 73 15.59 -1.90 -2.77
CA SER A 73 14.99 -3.24 -2.59
C SER A 73 13.76 -3.19 -1.70
N GLN A 74 13.73 -2.30 -0.70
CA GLN A 74 12.56 -2.12 0.16
C GLN A 74 11.38 -1.54 -0.60
N ILE A 75 11.62 -0.54 -1.44
CA ILE A 75 10.58 0.03 -2.31
C ILE A 75 10.03 -1.04 -3.26
N LEU A 76 10.90 -1.87 -3.85
CA LEU A 76 10.48 -2.98 -4.72
C LEU A 76 9.58 -3.99 -3.97
N ILE A 77 9.96 -4.39 -2.75
CA ILE A 77 9.13 -5.31 -1.94
C ILE A 77 7.77 -4.68 -1.62
N THR A 78 7.74 -3.41 -1.22
CA THR A 78 6.48 -2.69 -0.99
C THR A 78 5.63 -2.63 -2.26
N ALA A 79 6.23 -2.34 -3.41
CA ALA A 79 5.52 -2.28 -4.69
C ALA A 79 4.94 -3.64 -5.11
N ILE A 80 5.66 -4.74 -4.89
CA ILE A 80 5.17 -6.11 -5.15
C ILE A 80 3.99 -6.45 -4.23
N LEU A 81 4.05 -6.09 -2.95
CA LEU A 81 2.94 -6.33 -2.03
C LEU A 81 1.71 -5.49 -2.41
N THR A 82 1.89 -4.23 -2.79
CA THR A 82 0.79 -3.36 -3.22
C THR A 82 0.20 -3.79 -4.57
N SER A 83 0.97 -4.41 -5.47
CA SER A 83 0.44 -4.87 -6.76
C SER A 83 -0.60 -5.99 -6.61
N VAL A 84 -0.48 -6.83 -5.59
CA VAL A 84 -1.50 -7.84 -5.26
C VAL A 84 -2.85 -7.17 -4.99
N GLN A 85 -2.86 -6.06 -4.25
CA GLN A 85 -4.08 -5.30 -3.99
C GLN A 85 -4.68 -4.70 -5.27
N ILE A 86 -3.84 -4.28 -6.23
CA ILE A 86 -4.31 -3.76 -7.52
C ILE A 86 -5.04 -4.88 -8.28
N VAL A 87 -4.47 -6.08 -8.32
CA VAL A 87 -5.09 -7.24 -8.99
C VAL A 87 -6.44 -7.58 -8.35
N ILE A 88 -6.51 -7.60 -7.01
CA ILE A 88 -7.76 -7.85 -6.28
C ILE A 88 -8.80 -6.78 -6.62
N ASN A 89 -8.41 -5.49 -6.60
CA ASN A 89 -9.32 -4.40 -6.98
C ASN A 89 -9.81 -4.55 -8.42
N ILE A 90 -8.95 -4.86 -9.39
CA ILE A 90 -9.35 -5.08 -10.78
C ILE A 90 -10.35 -6.22 -10.88
N GLY A 91 -10.09 -7.36 -10.21
CA GLY A 91 -11.03 -8.47 -10.17
C GLY A 91 -12.38 -8.09 -9.55
N TRP A 92 -12.35 -7.28 -8.50
CA TRP A 92 -13.54 -6.77 -7.83
C TRP A 92 -14.35 -5.81 -8.72
N PHE A 93 -13.69 -4.99 -9.53
CA PHE A 93 -14.35 -4.13 -10.53
C PHE A 93 -15.02 -4.92 -11.65
N TRP A 94 -14.43 -6.06 -12.05
CA TRP A 94 -15.04 -6.97 -13.03
C TRP A 94 -16.28 -7.68 -12.48
N TYR A 95 -16.24 -8.05 -11.19
CA TYR A 95 -17.36 -8.74 -10.54
C TYR A 95 -18.53 -7.79 -10.24
N ASP A 96 -18.24 -6.63 -9.65
CA ASP A 96 -19.22 -5.59 -9.34
C ASP A 96 -18.78 -4.27 -9.99
N PRO A 97 -19.17 -4.01 -11.25
CA PRO A 97 -18.95 -2.71 -11.86
C PRO A 97 -19.76 -1.67 -11.08
N PRO A 98 -19.17 -0.49 -10.77
CA PRO A 98 -19.91 0.57 -10.09
C PRO A 98 -21.00 1.11 -11.03
N VAL A 99 -22.21 0.61 -10.89
CA VAL A 99 -23.40 1.22 -11.49
C VAL A 99 -23.83 2.39 -10.60
N VAL A 100 -24.13 3.53 -11.23
CA VAL A 100 -24.68 4.72 -10.56
C VAL A 100 -26.09 4.47 -10.04
#